data_AF-A0A962I5D3-F1
#
_entry.id   AF-A0A962I5D3-F1
#
_cell.length_a   1.000
_cell.length_b   1.000
_cell.length_c   1.000
_cell.angle_alpha   90.00
_cell.angle_beta   90.00
_cell.angle_gamma   90.00
#
_symmetry.space_group_name_H-M   'P 1'
#
loop_
_entity.id
_entity.type
_entity.pdbx_description
1 polymer ?
#
loop_
_entity_poly.entity_id
_entity_poly.type
_entity_poly.pdbx_seq_one_letter_code
_entity_poly.pdbx_strand_id
1 'polypeptide(L)' 'MRTLIFCCLTGALLLTTRVWAADSDDLIWLRDDRQAFAQAEAEDRYVLLYLEAVWCHWCHVMDHDTYG' A
#
# COMPACT_ATOMS: atom_id res chain seq x y z
N MET A 1 -20.24 36.12 13.28
CA MET A 1 -20.85 34.77 13.29
C MET A 1 -20.60 33.98 12.00
N ARG A 2 -20.90 34.51 10.80
CA ARG A 2 -20.59 33.81 9.52
C ARG A 2 -19.09 33.51 9.29
N THR A 3 -18.20 34.41 9.72
CA THR A 3 -16.74 34.25 9.59
C THR A 3 -16.17 33.16 10.50
N LEU A 4 -16.81 32.88 11.63
CA LEU A 4 -16.37 31.83 12.58
C LEU A 4 -16.75 30.44 12.07
N ILE A 5 -17.89 30.31 11.37
CA ILE A 5 -18.35 29.05 10.77
C ILE A 5 -17.42 28.61 9.63
N PHE A 6 -16.94 29.56 8.81
CA PHE A 6 -16.04 29.27 7.69
C PHE A 6 -14.67 28.74 8.14
N CYS A 7 -14.16 29.19 9.30
CA CYS A 7 -12.88 28.76 9.85
C CYS A 7 -12.94 27.33 10.44
N CYS A 8 -14.08 26.94 11.03
CA CYS A 8 -14.29 25.57 11.50
C CYS A 8 -14.40 24.57 10.34
N LEU A 9 -15.02 24.95 9.22
CA LEU A 9 -15.17 24.08 8.04
C LEU A 9 -13.84 23.82 7.33
N THR A 10 -12.95 24.81 7.25
CA THR A 10 -11.60 24.63 6.69
C THR A 10 -10.67 23.88 7.63
N GLY A 11 -10.78 24.09 8.95
CA GLY A 11 -10.03 23.33 9.95
C GLY A 11 -10.37 21.83 9.96
N ALA A 12 -11.64 21.47 9.78
CA ALA A 12 -12.08 20.07 9.69
C ALA A 12 -11.62 19.36 8.41
N LEU A 13 -11.46 20.09 7.30
CA LEU A 13 -11.02 19.53 6.01
C LEU A 13 -9.52 19.17 6.00
N LEU A 14 -8.70 19.82 6.83
CA LEU A 14 -7.25 19.55 6.91
C LEU A 14 -6.89 18.32 7.76
N LEU A 15 -7.81 17.81 8.59
CA LEU A 15 -7.57 16.57 9.36
C LEU A 15 -7.79 15.28 8.53
N THR A 16 -8.41 15.37 7.35
CA THR A 16 -8.68 14.19 6.51
C THR A 16 -7.54 13.88 5.55
N THR A 17 -6.61 14.80 5.31
CA THR A 17 -5.44 14.57 4.45
C THR A 17 -4.36 13.85 5.23
N ARG A 18 -4.58 12.57 5.58
CA ARG A 18 -3.45 11.69 5.88
C ARG A 18 -2.72 11.45 4.56
N VAL A 19 -1.64 12.20 4.34
CA VAL A 19 -0.66 11.84 3.31
C VAL A 19 -0.06 10.52 3.76
N TRP A 20 -0.37 9.43 3.05
CA TRP A 20 0.30 8.15 3.25
C TRP A 20 1.73 8.31 2.72
N ALA A 21 2.69 8.41 3.64
CA ALA A 21 4.08 8.19 3.29
C ALA A 21 4.25 6.68 3.08
N ALA A 22 4.67 6.28 1.87
CA ALA A 22 5.15 4.93 1.66
C ALA A 22 6.62 4.90 2.09
N ASP A 23 6.93 4.17 3.16
CA ASP A 23 8.31 3.82 3.46
C ASP A 23 8.83 2.87 2.37
N SER A 24 10.07 3.08 1.94
CA SER A 24 10.74 2.29 0.91
C SER A 24 11.56 1.16 1.54
N ASP A 25 10.95 0.44 2.48
CA ASP A 25 11.54 -0.80 3.00
C ASP A 25 11.38 -1.93 1.94
N ASP A 26 12.31 -2.89 1.95
CA ASP A 26 12.25 -4.09 1.12
C ASP A 26 10.88 -4.79 1.24
N LEU A 27 10.35 -5.28 0.11
CA LEU A 27 9.11 -6.04 0.08
C LEU A 27 9.28 -7.38 0.83
N ILE A 28 8.50 -7.56 1.90
CA ILE A 28 8.48 -8.82 2.64
C ILE A 28 7.53 -9.82 1.97
N TRP A 29 8.10 -10.75 1.21
CA TRP A 29 7.37 -11.83 0.55
C TRP A 29 6.98 -12.94 1.52
N LEU A 30 5.69 -13.17 1.69
CA LEU A 30 5.14 -14.34 2.39
C LEU A 30 5.01 -15.51 1.42
N ARG A 31 5.55 -16.68 1.78
CA ARG A 31 5.47 -17.90 0.98
C ARG A 31 4.35 -18.85 1.42
N ASP A 32 3.72 -18.58 2.56
CA ASP A 32 2.56 -19.32 3.04
C ASP A 32 1.27 -18.54 2.74
N ASP A 33 0.40 -19.12 1.91
CA ASP A 33 -0.84 -18.48 1.49
C ASP A 33 -1.75 -18.16 2.69
N ARG A 34 -1.80 -19.05 3.69
CA ARG A 34 -2.70 -18.86 4.85
C ARG A 34 -2.27 -17.67 5.69
N GLN A 35 -0.98 -17.49 5.88
CA GLN A 35 -0.41 -16.32 6.55
C GLN A 35 -0.70 -15.03 5.77
N ALA A 36 -0.51 -15.05 4.45
CA ALA A 36 -0.77 -13.88 3.60
C ALA A 36 -2.22 -13.42 3.67
N PHE A 37 -3.18 -14.35 3.53
CA PHE A 37 -4.60 -14.01 3.62
C PHE A 37 -5.02 -13.58 5.03
N ALA A 38 -4.52 -14.24 6.08
CA ALA A 38 -4.83 -13.86 7.47
C ALA A 38 -4.35 -12.45 7.80
N GLN A 39 -3.15 -12.07 7.34
CA GLN A 39 -2.64 -10.70 7.52
C GLN A 39 -3.45 -9.67 6.71
N ALA A 40 -3.74 -9.98 5.45
CA ALA A 40 -4.54 -9.11 4.59
C ALA A 40 -5.93 -8.81 5.17
N GLU A 41 -6.60 -9.82 5.74
CA GLU A 41 -7.89 -9.65 6.42
C GLU A 41 -7.76 -8.80 7.69
N ALA A 42 -6.72 -9.03 8.50
CA ALA A 42 -6.50 -8.28 9.74
C ALA A 42 -6.15 -6.80 9.51
N GLU A 43 -5.47 -6.49 8.41
CA GLU A 43 -5.00 -5.14 8.08
C GLU A 43 -5.91 -4.38 7.10
N ASP A 44 -6.98 -5.01 6.58
CA ASP A 44 -7.82 -4.47 5.50
C ASP A 44 -7.00 -4.09 4.25
N ARG A 45 -6.16 -5.03 3.80
CA ARG A 45 -5.26 -4.86 2.65
C ARG A 45 -5.48 -5.93 1.58
N TYR A 46 -5.02 -5.64 0.36
CA TYR A 46 -5.02 -6.62 -0.73
C TYR A 46 -3.82 -7.57 -0.65
N VAL A 47 -3.98 -8.76 -1.24
CA VAL A 47 -2.90 -9.71 -1.48
C VAL A 47 -2.35 -9.53 -2.90
N LEU A 48 -1.04 -9.34 -3.02
CA LEU A 48 -0.32 -9.37 -4.30
C LEU A 48 0.22 -10.77 -4.54
N LEU A 49 -0.30 -11.46 -5.56
CA LEU A 49 0.22 -12.74 -6.00
C LEU A 49 1.32 -12.52 -7.05
N TYR A 50 2.55 -12.94 -6.73
CA TYR A 50 3.69 -12.91 -7.65
C TYR A 50 3.89 -14.29 -8.28
N LEU A 51 3.76 -14.37 -9.61
CA LEU A 51 3.99 -15.58 -10.40
C LEU A 51 5.08 -15.31 -11.43
N GLU A 52 6.04 -16.21 -11.50
CA GLU A 52 7.15 -16.13 -12.44
C GLU A 52 7.48 -17.49 -13.07
N ALA A 53 8.28 -17.44 -14.12
CA ALA A 53 8.96 -18.60 -14.66
C ALA A 53 10.43 -18.26 -14.86
N VAL A 54 11.32 -19.20 -14.59
CA VAL A 54 12.78 -18.98 -14.64
C VAL A 54 13.30 -18.54 -16.01
N TRP A 55 12.56 -18.85 -17.08
CA TRP A 55 12.88 -18.50 -18.47
C TRP A 55 12.18 -17.23 -18.98
N CYS A 56 11.36 -16.59 -18.15
CA CYS A 56 10.60 -15.41 -18.51
C CYS A 56 11.46 -14.15 -18.33
N HIS A 57 11.93 -13.59 -19.45
CA HIS A 57 12.73 -12.36 -19.44
C HIS A 57 12.03 -11.20 -18.73
N TRP A 58 10.75 -10.97 -19.02
CA TRP A 58 9.99 -9.87 -18.43
C TRP A 58 9.69 -10.05 -16.94
N CYS A 59 9.69 -11.29 -16.44
CA CYS A 59 9.52 -11.56 -15.02
C CYS A 59 10.76 -11.08 -14.25
N HIS A 60 11.97 -11.36 -14.78
CA HIS A 60 13.23 -10.85 -14.22
C HIS A 60 13.34 -9.32 -14.29
N VAL A 61 12.88 -8.70 -15.39
CA VAL A 61 12.84 -7.23 -15.50
C VAL A 61 11.90 -6.63 -14.46
N MET A 62 10.71 -7.20 -14.28
CA MET A 62 9.75 -6.74 -13.28
C MET A 62 10.28 -6.94 -11.85
N ASP A 63 10.95 -8.06 -11.57
CA ASP A 63 11.58 -8.30 -10.27
C ASP A 63 12.63 -7.21 -9.98
N HIS A 64 13.56 -6.96 -10.92
CA HIS A 64 14.63 -5.98 -10.75
C HIS A 64 14.14 -4.51 -10.70
N ASP A 65 13.21 -4.11 -11.58
CA ASP A 65 12.84 -2.70 -11.73
C ASP A 65 11.64 -2.28 -10.87
N THR A 66 10.84 -3.24 -10.38
CA THR A 66 9.58 -2.95 -9.66
C THR A 66 9.54 -3.49 -8.23
N TYR A 67 10.13 -4.66 -7.96
CA TYR A 67 9.95 -5.36 -6.67
C TYR A 67 11.22 -5.49 -5.82
N GLY A 68 12.40 -5.41 -6.43
CA GLY A 68 13.71 -5.54 -5.77
C GLY A 68 14.34 -4.22 -5.35
#